data_AF-A0A7W0W331-F1
#
_entry.id   AF-A0A7W0W331-F1
#
_cell.length_a   1.000
_cell.length_b   1.000
_cell.length_c   1.000
_cell.angle_alpha   90.00
_cell.angle_beta   90.00
_cell.angle_gamma   90.00
#
_symmetry.space_group_name_H-M   'P 1'
#
loop_
_entity.id
_entity.type
_entity.pdbx_description
1 polymer ?
#
loop_
_entity_poly.entity_id
_entity_poly.type
_entity_poly.pdbx_seq_one_letter_code
_entity_poly.pdbx_strand_id
1 'polypeptide(L)'
;YVIALGVIIHLIEGNLIAPLVMSKKLDLPPVLTILAVLVIGKVVGPLGLIVALPTLASTMVIVRRILINRIYEGKGFRKSTRDRILVLRVPSPDGGVRTPSAAIPDLIRLKEKINLAKSA
;
A
#
# COMPACT_ATOMS: atom_id res chain seq x y z
N TYR A 1 39.45 -17.86 -3.38
CA TYR A 1 38.22 -18.45 -2.81
C TYR A 1 37.28 -17.38 -2.24
N VAL A 2 37.76 -16.51 -1.35
CA VAL A 2 36.93 -15.45 -0.72
C VAL A 2 36.22 -14.53 -1.72
N ILE A 3 36.88 -14.16 -2.82
CA ILE A 3 36.28 -13.30 -3.88
C ILE A 3 35.08 -13.99 -4.54
N ALA A 4 35.18 -15.30 -4.83
CA ALA A 4 34.09 -16.05 -5.44
C ALA A 4 32.88 -16.17 -4.50
N LEU A 5 33.14 -16.38 -3.20
CA LEU A 5 32.09 -16.39 -2.18
C LEU A 5 31.39 -15.03 -2.08
N GLY A 6 32.17 -13.94 -2.08
CA GLY A 6 31.65 -12.58 -2.06
C GLY A 6 30.77 -12.26 -3.26
N VAL A 7 31.20 -12.64 -4.48
CA VAL A 7 30.41 -12.45 -5.71
C VAL A 7 29.07 -13.19 -5.65
N ILE A 8 29.06 -14.43 -5.16
CA ILE A 8 27.83 -15.24 -5.04
C ILE A 8 26.85 -14.60 -4.05
N ILE A 9 27.33 -14.20 -2.87
CA ILE A 9 26.49 -13.55 -1.86
C ILE A 9 25.94 -12.24 -2.41
N HIS A 10 26.77 -11.44 -3.08
CA HIS A 10 26.35 -10.15 -3.62
C HIS A 10 25.32 -10.30 -4.75
N LEU A 11 25.42 -11.35 -5.59
CA LEU A 11 24.39 -11.67 -6.58
C LEU A 11 23.06 -12.02 -5.92
N ILE A 12 23.08 -12.79 -4.84
CA ILE A 12 21.86 -13.18 -4.11
C ILE A 12 21.23 -11.95 -3.43
N GLU A 13 22.03 -11.12 -2.78
CA GLU A 13 21.55 -9.90 -2.14
C GLU A 13 20.96 -8.92 -3.15
N GLY A 14 21.70 -8.64 -4.23
CA GLY A 14 21.29 -7.67 -5.25
C GLY A 14 20.09 -8.10 -6.07
N ASN A 15 20.00 -9.39 -6.44
CA ASN A 15 18.96 -9.86 -7.38
C ASN A 15 17.77 -10.55 -6.72
N LEU A 16 17.88 -11.07 -5.50
CA LEU A 16 16.79 -11.81 -4.84
C LEU A 16 16.31 -11.10 -3.57
N ILE A 17 17.23 -10.70 -2.68
CA ILE A 17 16.86 -10.12 -1.38
C ILE A 17 16.35 -8.69 -1.55
N ALA A 18 17.04 -7.87 -2.35
CA ALA A 18 16.61 -6.50 -2.64
C ALA A 18 15.18 -6.42 -3.21
N PRO A 19 14.79 -7.20 -4.25
CA PRO A 19 13.41 -7.18 -4.73
C PRO A 19 12.44 -7.82 -3.74
N LEU A 20 12.79 -8.88 -2.99
CA LEU A 20 11.88 -9.44 -1.97
C LEU A 20 11.48 -8.39 -0.92
N VAL A 21 12.44 -7.55 -0.50
CA VAL A 21 12.21 -6.47 0.47
C VAL A 21 11.51 -5.26 -0.19
N MET A 22 11.79 -4.99 -1.47
CA MET A 22 11.23 -3.84 -2.22
C MET A 22 9.92 -4.14 -2.98
N SER A 23 9.47 -5.40 -3.05
CA SER A 23 8.43 -5.92 -3.95
C SER A 23 7.04 -5.27 -3.81
N LYS A 24 6.83 -4.37 -2.85
CA LYS A 24 5.55 -3.67 -2.67
C LYS A 24 5.34 -2.42 -3.52
N LYS A 25 6.31 -1.94 -4.32
CA LYS A 25 6.27 -0.53 -4.79
C LYS A 25 6.58 -0.20 -6.24
N LEU A 26 6.60 -1.15 -7.17
CA LEU A 26 6.91 -0.82 -8.57
C LEU A 26 5.99 -1.55 -9.55
N ASP A 27 4.69 -1.28 -9.48
CA ASP A 27 3.79 -1.46 -10.62
C ASP A 27 4.11 -0.41 -11.70
N LEU A 28 5.33 -0.44 -12.26
CA LEU A 28 5.70 0.37 -13.41
C LEU A 28 4.97 -0.22 -14.63
N PRO A 29 4.00 0.47 -15.25
CA PRO A 29 3.30 -0.06 -16.40
C PRO A 29 4.33 -0.32 -17.52
N PRO A 30 4.40 -1.54 -18.09
CA PRO A 30 5.41 -1.90 -19.12
C PRO A 30 5.38 -0.97 -20.34
N VAL A 31 4.24 -0.37 -20.62
CA VAL A 31 4.09 0.61 -21.70
C VAL A 31 4.87 1.90 -21.42
N LEU A 32 4.87 2.38 -20.18
CA LEU A 32 5.57 3.59 -19.77
C LEU A 32 7.10 3.43 -19.85
N THR A 33 7.60 2.22 -19.55
CA THR A 33 9.04 1.92 -19.67
C THR A 33 9.50 1.94 -21.12
N ILE A 34 8.74 1.32 -22.02
CA ILE A 34 9.03 1.34 -23.46
C ILE A 34 9.01 2.76 -24.01
N LEU A 35 8.00 3.56 -23.64
CA LEU A 35 7.89 4.96 -24.08
C LEU A 35 9.06 5.81 -23.59
N ALA A 36 9.46 5.68 -22.32
CA ALA A 36 10.58 6.43 -21.78
C ALA A 36 11.89 6.08 -22.47
N VAL A 37 12.14 4.78 -22.72
CA VAL A 37 13.31 4.32 -23.47
C VAL A 37 13.30 4.86 -24.91
N LEU A 38 12.15 4.88 -25.58
CA LEU A 38 12.02 5.46 -26.92
C LEU A 38 12.31 6.96 -26.93
N VAL A 39 11.75 7.72 -25.98
CA VAL A 39 11.95 9.17 -25.90
C VAL A 39 13.41 9.48 -25.56
N ILE A 40 13.95 8.88 -24.51
CA ILE A 40 15.32 9.15 -24.03
C ILE A 40 16.36 8.62 -25.02
N GLY A 41 16.13 7.43 -25.59
CA GLY A 41 16.98 6.86 -26.63
C GLY A 41 17.01 7.69 -27.92
N LYS A 42 15.94 8.44 -28.23
CA LYS A 42 15.94 9.39 -29.36
C LYS A 42 16.64 10.70 -29.04
N VAL A 43 16.57 11.19 -27.81
CA VAL A 43 17.20 12.46 -27.40
C VAL A 43 18.70 12.31 -27.17
N VAL A 44 19.12 11.22 -26.51
CA VAL A 44 20.51 11.00 -26.07
C VAL A 44 21.23 9.95 -26.94
N GLY A 45 20.50 9.22 -27.77
CA GLY A 45 21.04 8.09 -28.52
C GLY A 45 21.15 6.82 -27.66
N PRO A 46 21.95 5.83 -28.10
CA PRO A 46 22.07 4.53 -27.43
C PRO A 46 22.53 4.61 -25.97
N LEU A 47 23.37 5.60 -25.63
CA LEU A 47 23.82 5.84 -24.26
C LEU A 47 22.68 6.23 -23.32
N GLY A 48 21.60 6.79 -23.87
CA GLY A 48 20.39 7.13 -23.12
C GLY A 48 19.69 5.92 -22.50
N LEU A 49 19.88 4.70 -23.03
CA LEU A 49 19.21 3.50 -22.52
C LEU A 49 19.60 3.17 -21.08
N ILE A 50 20.88 3.34 -20.72
CA ILE A 50 21.39 3.04 -19.36
C ILE A 50 20.71 3.94 -18.33
N VAL A 51 20.48 5.20 -18.71
CA VAL A 51 19.93 6.23 -17.82
C VAL A 51 18.40 6.31 -17.91
N ALA A 52 17.78 5.70 -18.93
CA ALA A 52 16.33 5.75 -19.15
C ALA A 52 15.52 5.11 -18.02
N LEU A 53 15.94 3.94 -17.53
CA LEU A 53 15.27 3.25 -16.43
C LEU A 53 15.34 4.04 -15.10
N PRO A 54 16.51 4.49 -14.61
CA PRO A 54 16.57 5.23 -13.35
C PRO A 54 15.84 6.57 -13.43
N THR A 55 15.89 7.27 -14.56
CA THR A 55 15.16 8.55 -14.73
C THR A 55 13.65 8.36 -14.74
N LEU A 56 13.15 7.33 -15.42
CA LEU A 56 11.73 6.97 -15.38
C LEU A 56 11.29 6.58 -13.96
N ALA A 57 12.06 5.73 -13.29
CA ALA A 57 11.75 5.30 -11.92
C ALA A 57 11.70 6.50 -10.97
N SER A 58 12.68 7.40 -11.04
CA SER A 58 12.71 8.64 -10.24
C SER A 58 11.49 9.52 -10.52
N THR A 59 11.19 9.77 -11.79
CA THR A 59 10.03 10.58 -12.22
C THR A 59 8.73 9.97 -11.71
N MET A 60 8.54 8.67 -11.87
CA MET A 60 7.34 7.98 -11.42
C MET A 60 7.18 8.01 -9.90
N VAL A 61 8.28 7.89 -9.13
CA VAL A 61 8.23 8.02 -7.67
C VAL A 61 7.81 9.43 -7.25
N ILE A 62 8.35 10.47 -7.92
CA ILE A 62 7.97 11.87 -7.66
C ILE A 62 6.48 12.07 -7.97
N VAL A 63 6.02 11.66 -9.15
CA VAL A 63 4.62 11.76 -9.58
C VAL A 63 3.72 11.03 -8.60
N ARG A 64 4.02 9.78 -8.25
CA ARG A 64 3.24 8.98 -7.31
C ARG A 64 3.20 9.63 -5.92
N ARG A 65 4.33 10.14 -5.42
CA ARG A 65 4.39 10.80 -4.12
C ARG A 65 3.64 12.13 -4.07
N ILE A 66 3.67 12.90 -5.15
CA ILE A 66 2.94 14.16 -5.23
C ILE A 66 1.44 13.89 -5.45
N LEU A 67 1.05 13.16 -6.50
CA LEU A 67 -0.35 12.91 -6.80
C LEU A 67 -1.04 12.10 -5.70
N ILE A 68 -0.50 10.93 -5.34
CA ILE A 68 -1.22 10.03 -4.41
C ILE A 68 -1.21 10.61 -2.99
N ASN A 69 -0.05 10.98 -2.46
CA ASN A 69 0.02 11.39 -1.06
C ASN A 69 -0.43 12.84 -0.82
N ARG A 70 -0.34 13.74 -1.81
CA ARG A 70 -0.78 15.14 -1.60
C ARG A 70 -2.19 15.39 -2.10
N ILE A 71 -2.59 14.77 -3.22
CA ILE A 71 -3.87 15.09 -3.86
C ILE A 71 -4.96 14.08 -3.49
N TYR A 72 -4.65 12.78 -3.51
CA TYR A 72 -5.64 11.75 -3.19
C TYR A 72 -5.79 11.49 -1.67
N GLU A 73 -4.69 11.44 -0.91
CA GLU A 73 -4.76 11.33 0.57
C GLU A 73 -5.25 12.63 1.23
N GLY A 74 -5.08 13.79 0.57
CA GLY A 74 -5.62 15.08 1.01
C GLY A 74 -7.15 15.15 0.98
N LYS A 75 -7.81 14.25 0.22
CA LYS A 75 -9.24 14.01 0.32
C LYS A 75 -9.45 12.72 1.06
N GLY A 76 -9.32 12.79 2.39
CA GLY A 76 -9.54 11.68 3.28
C GLY A 76 -10.77 10.88 2.85
N PHE A 77 -10.53 9.66 2.38
CA PHE A 77 -11.45 8.57 2.62
C PHE A 77 -11.57 8.49 4.14
N ARG A 78 -12.46 9.30 4.73
CA ARG A 78 -13.05 9.00 6.02
C ARG A 78 -13.50 7.56 5.85
N LYS A 79 -12.93 6.65 6.64
CA LYS A 79 -13.50 5.32 6.91
C LYS A 79 -14.88 5.51 7.55
N SER A 80 -15.83 6.09 6.82
CA SER A 80 -17.16 6.46 7.30
C SER A 80 -18.13 5.31 7.06
N THR A 81 -17.72 4.08 7.35
CA THR A 81 -18.61 2.92 7.13
C THR A 81 -18.47 1.82 8.20
N ARG A 82 -17.61 1.98 9.21
CA ARG A 82 -17.53 1.00 10.32
C ARG A 82 -18.14 1.45 11.65
N ASP A 83 -18.48 2.73 11.77
CA ASP A 83 -18.84 3.31 13.08
C ASP A 83 -20.25 3.87 13.21
N ARG A 84 -21.08 3.77 12.16
CA ARG A 84 -22.53 3.94 12.37
C ARG A 84 -23.13 2.57 12.52
N ILE A 85 -23.23 2.17 13.78
CA ILE A 85 -24.18 1.17 14.28
C ILE A 85 -25.52 1.47 13.58
N LEU A 86 -25.83 0.69 12.55
CA LEU A 86 -27.13 0.77 11.87
C LEU A 86 -28.16 0.20 12.84
N VAL A 87 -28.73 1.08 13.66
CA VAL A 87 -29.91 0.76 14.46
C VAL A 87 -31.06 0.66 13.48
N LEU A 88 -31.28 -0.55 12.96
CA LEU A 88 -32.41 -0.87 12.10
C LEU A 88 -33.69 -0.65 12.92
N ARG A 89 -34.32 0.50 12.70
CA ARG A 89 -35.60 0.87 13.29
C ARG A 89 -36.69 0.16 12.50
N VAL A 90 -36.83 -1.15 12.72
CA VAL A 90 -37.88 -1.94 12.08
C VAL A 90 -39.23 -1.60 12.76
N PRO A 91 -40.28 -1.26 11.98
CA PRO A 91 -41.62 -1.14 12.52
C PRO A 91 -42.05 -2.50 13.08
N SER A 92 -42.29 -2.58 14.39
CA SER A 92 -42.95 -3.77 14.97
C SER A 92 -44.44 -3.69 14.63
N PRO A 93 -45.11 -4.82 14.34
CA PRO A 93 -46.54 -4.86 14.01
C PRO A 93 -47.47 -4.16 15.02
N ASP A 94 -47.02 -4.01 16.27
CA ASP A 94 -47.76 -3.38 17.38
C ASP A 94 -47.56 -1.85 17.49
N GLY A 95 -47.06 -1.17 16.45
CA GLY A 95 -46.91 0.30 16.44
C GLY A 95 -45.78 0.85 17.32
N GLY A 96 -44.93 -0.01 17.88
CA GLY A 96 -43.77 0.37 18.68
C GLY A 96 -42.44 0.25 17.91
N VAL A 97 -41.44 1.04 18.32
CA VAL A 97 -40.05 0.90 17.86
C VAL A 97 -39.27 0.09 18.88
N ARG A 98 -38.81 -1.11 18.50
CA ARG A 98 -37.88 -1.89 19.33
C ARG A 98 -36.47 -1.38 19.13
N THR A 99 -36.01 -0.49 20.02
CA THR A 99 -34.58 -0.21 20.17
C THR A 99 -33.96 -1.25 21.12
N PRO A 100 -32.78 -1.82 20.81
CA PRO A 100 -32.02 -2.58 21.79
C PRO A 100 -31.69 -1.65 22.98
N SER A 101 -32.26 -1.91 24.16
CA SER A 101 -31.98 -1.11 25.38
C SER A 101 -30.60 -1.42 25.97
N ALA A 102 -29.92 -2.46 25.48
CA ALA A 102 -28.57 -2.81 25.87
C ALA A 102 -27.62 -2.48 24.71
N ALA A 103 -26.63 -1.64 24.97
CA ALA A 103 -25.48 -1.46 24.08
C ALA A 103 -24.93 -2.85 23.75
N ILE A 104 -24.91 -3.20 22.46
CA ILE A 104 -24.35 -4.47 21.99
C ILE A 104 -22.91 -4.56 22.55
N PRO A 105 -22.57 -5.60 23.36
CA PRO A 105 -21.27 -5.66 24.00
C PRO A 105 -20.18 -5.71 22.95
N ASP A 106 -19.24 -4.77 23.04
CA ASP A 106 -18.08 -4.68 22.16
C ASP A 106 -17.11 -5.83 22.47
N LEU A 107 -17.30 -6.94 21.75
CA LEU A 107 -16.57 -8.20 21.93
C LEU A 107 -15.07 -8.04 21.66
N ILE A 108 -14.68 -7.04 20.86
CA ILE A 108 -13.28 -6.77 20.53
C ILE A 108 -12.58 -6.14 21.74
N ARG A 109 -13.20 -5.12 22.35
CA ARG A 109 -12.71 -4.51 23.59
C ARG A 109 -12.69 -5.50 24.76
N LEU A 110 -13.70 -6.35 24.86
CA LEU A 110 -13.75 -7.36 25.93
C LEU A 110 -12.60 -8.36 25.78
N LYS A 111 -12.34 -8.83 24.57
CA LYS A 111 -11.22 -9.74 24.28
C LYS A 111 -9.87 -9.08 24.51
N GLU A 112 -9.73 -7.79 24.20
CA GLU A 112 -8.50 -7.02 24.44
C GLU A 112 -8.23 -6.87 25.96
N LYS A 113 -9.24 -6.53 26.76
CA LYS A 113 -9.12 -6.50 28.23
C LYS A 113 -8.75 -7.86 28.82
N ILE A 114 -9.36 -8.94 28.32
CA ILE A 114 -9.04 -10.31 28.77
C ILE A 114 -7.59 -10.67 28.44
N ASN A 115 -7.11 -10.31 27.25
CA ASN A 115 -5.72 -10.56 26.87
C ASN A 115 -4.73 -9.75 27.74
N LEU A 116 -5.04 -8.49 28.03
CA LEU A 116 -4.22 -7.64 28.91
C LEU A 116 -4.18 -8.18 30.35
N ALA A 117 -5.32 -8.69 30.85
CA ALA A 117 -5.40 -9.33 32.17
C ALA A 117 -4.70 -10.71 32.21
N LYS A 118 -4.46 -11.35 31.07
CA LYS A 118 -3.74 -12.63 30.97
C LYS A 118 -2.22 -12.44 30.78
N SER A 119 -1.78 -11.24 30.40
CA SER A 119 -0.38 -10.87 30.21
C SER A 119 0.26 -10.16 31.41
N ALA A 120 -0.50 -9.94 32.49
CA ALA A 120 -0.04 -9.43 33.78
C ALA A 120 -0.01 -10.56 34.81
#